data_AF-A0A3C0J902-F1
#
_entry.id   AF-A0A3C0J902-F1
#
_cell.length_a   1.000
_cell.length_b   1.000
_cell.length_c   1.000
_cell.angle_alpha   90.00
_cell.angle_beta   90.00
_cell.angle_gamma   90.00
#
_symmetry.space_group_name_H-M   'P 1'
#
loop_
_entity.id
_entity.type
_entity.pdbx_description
1 polymer ?
#
loop_
_entity_poly.entity_id
_entity_poly.type
_entity_poly.pdbx_seq_one_letter_code
_entity_poly.pdbx_strand_id
1 'polypeptide(L)' 'MAYIRKTIDEYQLLCNYGYGWECILTEETKKDITERKREYIENAPQYPYRVIKKRVRNRTQKDIIKRV' A
#
# COMPACT_ATOMS: atom_id res chain seq x y z
N MET A 1 -27.47 5.71 11.96
CA MET A 1 -26.41 5.03 11.16
C MET A 1 -25.29 6.04 10.95
N ALA A 2 -24.07 5.77 11.40
CA ALA A 2 -22.94 6.67 11.14
C ALA A 2 -22.58 6.66 9.64
N TYR A 3 -22.07 7.79 9.13
CA TYR A 3 -21.64 7.89 7.74
C TYR A 3 -20.47 6.94 7.45
N ILE A 4 -20.64 6.05 6.47
CA ILE A 4 -19.59 5.12 6.01
C ILE A 4 -18.85 5.77 4.83
N ARG A 5 -17.53 5.91 4.96
CA ARG A 5 -16.69 6.47 3.89
C ARG A 5 -16.61 5.51 2.70
N LYS A 6 -16.74 6.07 1.49
CA LYS A 6 -16.62 5.34 0.21
C LYS A 6 -15.18 5.05 -0.20
N THR A 7 -14.19 5.55 0.54
CA THR A 7 -12.77 5.42 0.23
C THR A 7 -11.98 5.13 1.49
N ILE A 8 -10.91 4.36 1.34
CA ILE A 8 -9.91 4.10 2.38
C ILE A 8 -8.57 4.66 1.93
N ASP A 9 -7.72 4.97 2.91
CA ASP A 9 -6.33 5.36 2.65
C ASP A 9 -5.51 4.07 2.59
N GLU A 10 -4.69 3.93 1.54
CA GLU A 10 -3.79 2.80 1.31
C GLU A 10 -2.37 3.34 1.20
N TYR A 11 -1.44 2.77 1.94
CA TYR A 11 -0.03 3.12 1.91
C TYR A 11 0.73 2.06 1.12
N GLN A 12 1.36 2.47 0.03
CA GLN A 12 2.11 1.55 -0.83
C GLN A 12 3.60 1.74 -0.57
N LEU A 13 4.32 0.63 -0.34
CA LEU A 13 5.77 0.58 -0.32
C LEU A 13 6.25 0.30 -1.73
N LEU A 14 7.12 1.17 -2.23
CA LEU A 14 7.75 1.02 -3.53
C LEU A 14 9.24 0.77 -3.37
N CYS A 15 9.74 -0.17 -4.17
CA CYS A 15 11.15 -0.47 -4.34
C CYS A 15 11.57 -0.12 -5.76
N ASN A 16 12.82 0.28 -5.97
CA ASN A 16 13.40 0.38 -7.30
C ASN A 16 14.62 -0.52 -7.41
N TYR A 17 14.44 -1.63 -8.13
CA TYR A 17 15.49 -2.64 -8.39
C TYR A 17 16.45 -2.25 -9.52
N GLY A 18 16.36 -1.02 -10.05
CA GLY A 18 17.15 -0.53 -11.19
C GLY A 18 16.33 -0.33 -12.47
N TYR A 19 15.07 -0.79 -12.51
CA TYR A 19 14.19 -0.71 -13.67
C TYR A 19 12.96 0.18 -13.46
N GLY A 20 12.96 1.01 -12.41
CA GLY A 20 11.85 1.90 -12.05
C GLY A 20 11.22 1.52 -10.72
N TRP A 21 10.17 2.26 -10.35
CA TRP A 21 9.51 2.09 -9.06
C TRP A 21 8.36 1.10 -9.16
N GLU A 22 8.48 -0.01 -8.44
CA GLU A 22 7.46 -1.04 -8.36
C GLU A 22 6.82 -1.07 -6.98
N CYS A 23 5.51 -1.32 -6.92
CA CYS A 23 4.80 -1.51 -5.66
C CYS A 23 5.01 -2.94 -5.19
N ILE A 24 5.70 -3.10 -4.07
CA ILE A 24 6.03 -4.42 -3.51
C ILE A 24 5.02 -4.85 -2.43
N LEU A 25 4.41 -3.89 -1.73
CA LEU A 25 3.46 -4.14 -0.65
C LEU A 25 2.52 -2.94 -0.49
N THR A 26 1.33 -3.20 0.02
CA THR A 26 0.37 -2.18 0.46
C THR A 26 -0.12 -2.48 1.88
N GLU A 27 -0.29 -1.44 2.70
CA GLU A 27 -0.84 -1.52 4.05
C GLU A 27 -1.92 -0.46 4.27
N GLU A 28 -2.86 -0.70 5.18
CA GLU A 28 -3.95 0.25 5.46
C GLU A 28 -3.51 1.38 6.40
N THR A 29 -2.48 1.16 7.22
CA THR A 29 -2.01 2.15 8.20
C THR A 29 -0.62 2.67 7.88
N LYS A 30 -0.39 3.94 8.25
CA LYS A 30 0.93 4.57 8.15
C LYS A 30 1.96 3.92 9.07
N LYS A 31 1.52 3.35 10.19
CA LYS A 31 2.41 2.70 11.15
C LYS A 31 2.98 1.43 10.54
N ASP A 32 2.10 0.56 10.05
CA ASP A 32 2.48 -0.76 9.52
C ASP A 32 3.41 -0.61 8.31
N ILE A 33 3.10 0.27 7.36
CA ILE A 33 3.96 0.49 6.19
C ILE A 33 5.36 1.02 6.56
N THR A 34 5.47 1.76 7.67
CA THR A 34 6.74 2.31 8.14
C THR A 34 7.58 1.23 8.79
N GLU A 35 6.96 0.34 9.57
CA GLU A 35 7.62 -0.86 10.12
C GLU A 35 8.11 -1.76 8.99
N ARG A 36 7.24 -2.07 8.01
CA ARG A 36 7.63 -2.84 6.82
C ARG A 36 8.77 -2.17 6.05
N LYS A 37 8.71 -0.84 5.82
CA LYS A 37 9.81 -0.12 5.16
C LYS A 37 11.14 -0.33 5.88
N ARG A 38 11.15 -0.28 7.21
CA ARG A 38 12.36 -0.48 8.01
C ARG A 38 12.92 -1.89 7.81
N GLU A 39 12.07 -2.92 7.89
CA GLU A 39 12.47 -4.32 7.66
C GLU A 39 13.10 -4.49 6.27
N TYR A 40 12.50 -3.91 5.23
CA TYR A 40 13.02 -4.00 3.86
C TYR A 40 14.37 -3.27 3.69
N ILE A 41 14.54 -2.11 4.33
CA ILE A 41 15.83 -1.39 4.34
C ILE A 41 16.90 -2.21 5.06
N GLU A 42 16.56 -2.82 6.20
CA GLU A 42 17.50 -3.65 6.97
C GLU A 42 17.90 -4.93 6.19
N ASN A 43 16.94 -5.55 5.50
CA ASN A 43 17.17 -6.77 4.73
C ASN A 43 17.91 -6.55 3.40
N ALA A 44 17.65 -5.44 2.71
CA ALA A 44 18.23 -5.14 1.41
C ALA A 44 18.52 -3.64 1.26
N PRO A 45 19.54 -3.12 1.98
CA PRO A 45 19.86 -1.70 2.01
C PRO A 45 20.36 -1.14 0.66
N GLN A 46 20.76 -2.01 -0.26
CA GLN A 46 21.23 -1.64 -1.60
C GLN A 46 20.13 -1.06 -2.49
N TYR A 47 18.86 -1.36 -2.21
CA TYR A 47 17.75 -0.86 -3.01
C TYR A 47 17.10 0.36 -2.34
N PRO A 48 16.76 1.42 -3.11
CA PRO A 48 16.03 2.56 -2.59
C PRO A 48 14.54 2.23 -2.41
N TYR A 49 13.98 2.67 -1.28
CA TYR A 49 12.58 2.48 -0.92
C TYR A 49 11.86 3.80 -0.67
N ARG A 50 10.59 3.90 -1.08
CA ARG A 50 9.71 5.03 -0.75
C ARG A 50 8.30 4.57 -0.44
N VAL A 51 7.58 5.37 0.32
CA VAL A 51 6.16 5.13 0.63
C VAL A 51 5.33 6.23 -0.01
N ILE A 52 4.24 5.84 -0.68
CA ILE A 52 3.23 6.77 -1.17
C ILE A 52 1.89 6.45 -0.51
N LYS A 53 1.07 7.48 -0.35
CA LYS A 53 -0.32 7.34 0.11
C LYS A 53 -1.24 7.46 -1.09
N LYS A 54 -2.13 6.49 -1.27
CA LYS A 54 -3.22 6.52 -2.24
C LYS A 54 -4.57 6.46 -1.53
N ARG A 55 -5.58 7.08 -2.12
CA ARG A 55 -6.96 6.94 -1.68
C ARG A 55 -7.67 5.99 -2.64
N VAL A 56 -8.00 4.81 -2.16
CA VAL A 56 -8.65 3.78 -2.98
C VAL A 56 -10.12 3.67 -2.63
N ARG A 57 -10.93 3.24 -3.59
CA ARG A 57 -12.36 3.05 -3.36
C ARG A 57 -12.55 1.86 -2.42
N ASN A 58 -13.36 2.06 -1.39
CA ASN A 58 -13.72 1.01 -0.44
C ASN A 58 -14.52 -0.05 -1.21
N ARG A 59 -13.89 -1.17 -1.55
CA ARG A 59 -14.54 -2.27 -2.30
C ARG A 59 -15.51 -2.94 -1.36
N THR A 60 -16.81 -2.82 -1.66
CA THR A 60 -17.83 -3.56 -0.91
C THR A 60 -17.90 -4.97 -1.49
N GLN A 61 -18.35 -5.97 -0.72
CA GLN A 61 -18.49 -7.37 -1.17
C GLN A 61 -19.19 -7.52 -2.54
N LYS A 62 -20.15 -6.61 -2.83
CA LYS A 62 -20.89 -6.54 -4.11
C LYS A 62 -20.03 -6.19 -5.33
N ASP A 63 -18.92 -5.47 -5.16
CA ASP A 63 -18.02 -5.09 -6.26
C ASP A 63 -17.04 -6.21 -6.65
N ILE A 64 -16.85 -7.19 -5.77
CA ILE A 64 -15.99 -8.36 -6.00
C ILE A 64 -16.73 -9.39 -6.86
N ILE A 65 -18.02 -9.62 -6.56
CA ILE A 65 -18.86 -10.61 -7.26
C ILE A 65 -19.17 -10.20 -8.70
N LYS A 66 -19.21 -8.90 -9.02
CA LYS A 66 -19.48 -8.39 -10.38
C LYS A 66 -18.32 -8.49 -11.38
N ARG A 67 -17.14 -8.95 -10.94
CA ARG A 67 -15.94 -9.11 -11.79
C ARG A 67 -15.60 -10.57 -12.10
N VAL A 68 -16.42 -11.51 -11.63
CA VAL A 68 -16.39 -12.94 -12.00
C VAL A 68 -17.52 -13.17 -12.99
#